data_AF-A0A7K2A5X1-F1
#
_entry.id   AF-A0A7K2A5X1-F1
#
_cell.length_a   1.000
_cell.length_b   1.000
_cell.length_c   1.000
_cell.angle_alpha   90.00
_cell.angle_beta   90.00
_cell.angle_gamma   90.00
#
_symmetry.space_group_name_H-M   'P 1'
#
loop_
_entity.id
_entity.type
_entity.pdbx_description
1 polymer ?
#
loop_
_entity_poly.entity_id
_entity_poly.type
_entity_poly.pdbx_seq_one_letter_code
_entity_poly.pdbx_strand_id
1 'polypeptide(L)'
;MTIVLDLLALSCALAMVFYIRSARHRQRFVRLIKGDPGTHPEALALAHAGYRKDVHGSVVYGLLVAVALLVGRVDWANITIALALLAVPAAMSVWWARTALEEVRMARNRYALERRAEQALEQEQLAPKAWAARLAPEEVPDFSGFEIGRVYQAGSGLMAGDFFDVHRVGRHRVAAVIGDVAGHGIESSITAFQAKYLLRVFLRQFRDPAQAFEEINAQLSAGDRNEEFISACVVVFDTEAGTLRYSSAGHPAAFLFHEEGTRPLRSTGPLLMLDPQATYFSREIPMASGDLVVMYTDGLAEARAGRQQFGEGRIIKSVERDLNAAPDVLCKSLLDAAKDFAGGSIGDDTAIMAIRRD
;
A
#
# COMPACT_ATOMS: atom_id res chain seq x y z
N MET A 1 31.39 53.14 41.36
CA MET A 1 30.98 53.01 39.95
C MET A 1 31.93 52.11 39.17
N THR A 2 33.25 52.24 39.36
CA THR A 2 34.30 51.41 38.73
C THR A 2 34.16 49.91 39.00
N ILE A 3 33.98 49.49 40.26
CA ILE A 3 33.82 48.07 40.64
C ILE A 3 32.66 47.38 39.89
N VAL A 4 31.56 48.10 39.66
CA VAL A 4 30.38 47.58 38.96
C VAL A 4 30.66 47.42 37.46
N LEU A 5 31.39 48.36 36.85
CA LEU A 5 31.80 48.29 35.44
C LEU A 5 32.84 47.17 35.21
N ASP A 6 33.75 46.96 36.16
CA ASP A 6 34.75 45.90 36.11
C ASP A 6 34.10 44.51 36.20
N LEU A 7 33.12 44.35 37.09
CA LEU A 7 32.32 43.12 37.18
C LEU A 7 31.49 42.86 35.91
N LEU A 8 30.90 43.91 35.33
CA LEU A 8 30.17 43.80 34.05
C LEU A 8 31.11 43.40 32.91
N ALA A 9 32.29 44.02 32.81
CA ALA A 9 33.29 43.69 31.80
C ALA A 9 33.77 42.24 31.97
N LEU A 10 34.01 41.77 33.20
CA LEU A 10 34.39 40.39 33.47
C LEU A 10 33.31 39.39 33.04
N SER A 11 32.03 39.68 33.36
CA SER A 11 30.91 38.83 32.98
C SER A 11 30.72 38.75 31.45
N CYS A 12 30.84 39.89 30.76
CA CYS A 12 30.76 39.96 29.30
C CYS A 12 31.96 39.26 28.63
N ALA A 13 33.18 39.38 29.21
CA ALA A 13 34.35 38.68 28.71
C ALA A 13 34.20 37.16 28.85
N LEU A 14 33.64 36.70 29.96
CA LEU A 14 33.34 35.28 30.18
C LEU A 14 32.30 34.77 29.16
N ALA A 15 31.22 35.51 28.94
CA ALA A 15 30.23 35.21 27.91
C ALA A 15 30.85 35.19 26.50
N MET A 16 31.67 36.17 26.15
CA MET A 16 32.41 36.23 24.88
C MET A 16 33.25 34.96 24.67
N VAL A 17 34.00 34.50 25.68
CA VAL A 17 34.81 33.29 25.59
C VAL A 17 33.97 32.04 25.35
N PHE A 18 32.80 31.91 25.99
CA PHE A 18 31.86 30.82 25.74
C PHE A 18 31.34 30.81 24.30
N TYR A 19 30.92 31.97 23.79
CA TYR A 19 30.44 32.10 22.40
C TYR A 19 31.56 31.83 21.38
N ILE A 20 32.80 32.25 21.63
CA ILE A 20 33.96 31.94 20.77
C ILE A 20 34.21 30.43 20.75
N ARG A 21 34.16 29.77 21.91
CA ARG A 21 34.33 28.31 22.00
C ARG A 21 33.23 27.58 21.22
N SER A 22 31.97 27.97 21.41
CA SER A 22 30.83 27.41 20.68
C SER A 22 30.93 27.63 19.17
N ALA A 23 31.28 28.84 18.73
CA ALA A 23 31.51 29.17 17.33
C ALA A 23 32.63 28.31 16.71
N ARG A 24 33.74 28.09 17.42
CA ARG A 24 34.82 27.21 16.95
C ARG A 24 34.36 25.76 16.77
N HIS A 25 33.55 25.24 17.68
CA HIS A 25 32.97 23.90 17.54
C HIS A 25 32.02 23.81 16.35
N ARG A 26 31.12 24.77 16.18
CA ARG A 26 30.20 24.82 15.03
C ARG A 26 30.93 25.03 13.70
N GLN A 27 32.02 25.79 13.68
CA GLN A 27 32.84 25.97 12.48
C GLN A 27 33.47 24.66 12.02
N ARG A 28 33.94 23.82 12.96
CA ARG A 28 34.46 22.50 12.64
C ARG A 28 33.37 21.61 12.07
N PHE A 29 32.19 21.62 12.69
CA PHE A 29 31.02 20.86 12.21
C PHE A 29 30.58 21.28 10.80
N VAL A 30 30.51 22.59 10.54
CA VAL A 30 30.26 23.15 9.20
C VAL A 30 31.28 22.66 8.17
N ARG A 31 32.58 22.67 8.51
CA ARG A 31 33.63 22.23 7.59
C ARG A 31 33.55 20.73 7.29
N LEU A 32 33.17 19.92 8.28
CA LEU A 32 32.94 18.49 8.11
C LEU A 32 31.77 18.24 7.15
N ILE A 33 30.63 18.87 7.40
CA ILE A 33 29.42 18.81 6.56
C ILE A 33 29.71 19.29 5.13
N LYS A 34 30.47 20.36 4.96
CA LYS A 34 30.83 20.87 3.63
C LYS A 34 31.71 19.91 2.82
N GLY A 35 32.46 19.04 3.49
CA GLY A 35 33.37 18.08 2.86
C GLY A 35 32.71 16.76 2.45
N ASP A 36 31.46 16.52 2.87
CA ASP A 36 30.72 15.30 2.55
C ASP A 36 29.83 15.53 1.30
N PRO A 37 30.11 14.85 0.16
CA PRO A 37 29.37 15.00 -1.09
C PRO A 37 27.88 14.66 -1.01
N GLY A 38 27.48 13.85 -0.02
CA GLY A 38 26.08 13.46 0.19
C GLY A 38 25.26 14.49 0.98
N THR A 39 25.88 15.59 1.42
CA THR A 39 25.21 16.52 2.32
C THR A 39 24.20 17.39 1.59
N HIS A 40 22.94 17.32 2.05
CA HIS A 40 21.92 18.25 1.60
C HIS A 40 22.34 19.72 1.87
N PRO A 41 22.19 20.62 0.88
CA PRO A 41 22.59 22.02 0.98
C PRO A 41 21.93 22.76 2.16
N GLU A 42 20.79 22.25 2.64
CA GLU A 42 20.04 22.79 3.77
C GLU A 42 20.65 22.45 5.14
N ALA A 43 21.26 21.26 5.29
CA ALA A 43 21.98 20.91 6.52
C ALA A 43 23.21 21.81 6.70
N LEU A 44 23.88 22.14 5.59
CA LEU A 44 24.94 23.13 5.55
C LEU A 44 24.42 24.54 5.92
N ALA A 45 23.25 24.93 5.41
CA ALA A 45 22.63 26.22 5.73
C ALA A 45 22.27 26.35 7.23
N LEU A 46 21.69 25.31 7.84
CA LEU A 46 21.39 25.25 9.28
C LEU A 46 22.66 25.27 10.15
N ALA A 47 23.70 24.54 9.75
CA ALA A 47 24.98 24.56 10.44
C ALA A 47 25.65 25.94 10.35
N HIS A 48 25.58 26.60 9.17
CA HIS A 48 26.05 27.98 8.98
C HIS A 48 25.26 28.99 9.82
N ALA A 49 23.93 28.86 9.89
CA ALA A 49 23.07 29.69 10.73
C ALA A 49 23.47 29.63 12.21
N GLY A 50 23.63 28.41 12.74
CA GLY A 50 24.08 28.21 14.12
C GLY A 50 25.48 28.79 14.37
N TYR A 51 26.42 28.61 13.44
CA TYR A 51 27.75 29.22 13.52
C TYR A 51 27.68 30.75 13.52
N ARG A 52 26.91 31.34 12.60
CA ARG A 52 26.70 32.79 12.50
C ARG A 52 26.13 33.37 13.79
N LYS A 53 25.13 32.70 14.40
CA LYS A 53 24.54 33.10 15.68
C LYS A 53 25.58 33.17 16.82
N ASP A 54 26.46 32.18 16.91
CA ASP A 54 27.49 32.16 17.96
C ASP A 54 28.62 33.19 17.70
N VAL A 55 28.92 33.47 16.43
CA VAL A 55 29.82 34.58 16.04
C VAL A 55 29.20 35.92 16.41
N HIS A 56 27.91 36.14 16.16
CA HIS A 56 27.23 37.36 16.55
C HIS A 56 27.30 37.59 18.06
N GLY A 57 27.03 36.54 18.86
CA GLY A 57 27.17 36.59 20.32
C GLY A 57 28.58 37.02 20.74
N SER A 58 29.62 36.42 20.17
CA SER A 58 31.01 36.78 20.54
C SER A 58 31.37 38.24 20.19
N VAL A 59 30.88 38.76 19.06
CA VAL A 59 31.12 40.16 18.67
C VAL A 59 30.36 41.13 19.58
N VAL A 60 29.09 40.85 19.90
CA VAL A 60 28.27 41.68 20.79
C VAL A 60 28.90 41.77 22.19
N TYR A 61 29.26 40.63 22.79
CA TYR A 61 29.89 40.64 24.10
C TYR A 61 31.29 41.26 24.08
N GLY A 62 32.06 41.08 23.00
CA GLY A 62 33.35 41.76 22.82
C GLY A 62 33.23 43.28 22.75
N LEU A 63 32.22 43.81 22.04
CA LEU A 63 31.91 45.23 22.00
C LEU A 63 31.49 45.75 23.39
N LEU A 64 30.66 45.01 24.12
CA LEU A 64 30.25 45.39 25.47
C LEU A 64 31.43 45.46 26.46
N VAL A 65 32.39 44.54 26.36
CA VAL A 65 33.64 44.60 27.14
C VAL A 65 34.45 45.85 26.79
N ALA A 66 34.61 46.14 25.50
CA ALA A 66 35.36 47.32 25.04
C ALA A 66 34.71 48.62 25.54
N VAL A 67 33.37 48.72 25.47
CA VAL A 67 32.63 49.88 25.98
C VAL A 67 32.75 50.00 27.49
N ALA A 68 32.60 48.91 28.26
CA ALA A 68 32.73 48.94 29.72
C ALA A 68 34.12 49.43 30.18
N LEU A 69 35.19 48.97 29.51
CA LEU A 69 36.57 49.41 29.78
C LEU A 69 36.84 50.86 29.39
N LEU A 70 36.16 51.36 28.35
CA LEU A 70 36.30 52.74 27.87
C LEU A 70 35.53 53.71 28.76
N VAL A 71 34.30 53.39 29.15
CA VAL A 71 33.49 54.17 30.12
C VAL A 71 34.24 54.34 31.45
N GLY A 72 34.94 53.31 31.92
CA GLY A 72 35.73 53.37 33.17
C GLY A 72 36.92 54.33 33.15
N ARG A 73 37.33 54.84 31.97
CA ARG A 73 38.50 55.72 31.79
C ARG A 73 38.16 57.12 31.28
N VAL A 74 36.89 57.43 31.03
CA VAL A 74 36.46 58.67 30.38
C VAL A 74 35.85 59.63 31.41
N ASP A 75 36.24 60.91 31.35
CA ASP A 75 35.69 61.97 32.20
C ASP A 75 34.19 62.20 31.96
N TRP A 76 33.47 62.69 32.98
CA TRP A 76 32.02 62.93 32.96
C TRP A 76 31.55 63.83 31.80
N ALA A 77 32.42 64.68 31.25
CA ALA A 77 32.13 65.51 30.08
C ALA A 77 31.92 64.72 28.78
N ASN A 78 32.44 63.50 28.68
CA ASN A 78 32.44 62.66 27.46
C ASN A 78 31.58 61.40 27.59
N ILE A 79 30.79 61.27 28.66
CA ILE A 79 29.91 60.12 28.93
C ILE A 79 28.90 59.87 27.80
N THR A 80 28.48 60.93 27.09
CA THR A 80 27.52 60.86 25.97
C THR A 80 28.04 60.00 24.81
N ILE A 81 29.32 60.10 24.48
CA ILE A 81 29.97 59.29 23.42
C ILE A 81 30.03 57.82 23.85
N ALA A 82 30.34 57.57 25.12
CA ALA A 82 30.42 56.22 25.67
C ALA A 82 29.05 55.54 25.72
N LEU A 83 27.98 56.29 26.02
CA LEU A 83 26.59 55.82 25.95
C LEU A 83 26.12 55.59 24.50
N ALA A 84 26.56 56.42 23.54
CA ALA A 84 26.24 56.20 22.12
C ALA A 84 26.83 54.89 21.58
N LEU A 85 28.01 54.47 22.06
CA LEU A 85 28.62 53.19 21.67
C LEU A 85 27.84 51.96 22.14
N LEU A 86 27.04 52.06 23.21
CA LEU A 86 26.12 51.00 23.65
C LEU A 86 24.97 50.74 22.66
N ALA A 87 24.67 51.68 21.75
CA ALA A 87 23.67 51.48 20.71
C ALA A 87 24.15 50.55 19.58
N VAL A 88 25.47 50.39 19.39
CA VAL A 88 26.05 49.57 18.31
C VAL A 88 25.72 48.07 18.47
N PRO A 89 25.93 47.44 19.64
CA PRO A 89 25.51 46.06 19.86
C PRO A 89 24.00 45.87 19.71
N ALA A 90 23.19 46.81 20.19
CA ALA A 90 21.73 46.75 20.08
C ALA A 90 21.25 46.82 18.62
N ALA A 91 21.78 47.75 17.82
CA ALA A 91 21.49 47.86 16.40
C ALA A 91 21.92 46.60 15.63
N MET A 92 23.09 46.05 15.96
CA MET A 92 23.58 44.81 15.38
C MET A 92 22.64 43.63 15.72
N SER A 93 22.21 43.48 16.98
CA SER A 93 21.28 42.42 17.37
C SER A 93 19.91 42.55 16.71
N VAL A 94 19.39 43.76 16.51
CA VAL A 94 18.14 44.01 15.78
C VAL A 94 18.26 43.62 14.30
N TRP A 95 19.37 43.98 13.65
CA TRP A 95 19.62 43.58 12.26
C TRP A 95 19.71 42.05 12.11
N TRP A 96 20.37 41.38 13.05
CA TRP A 96 20.50 39.92 13.09
C TRP A 96 19.18 39.19 13.40
N ALA A 97 18.32 39.77 14.25
CA ALA A 97 17.01 39.20 14.56
C ALA A 97 16.12 39.07 13.30
N ARG A 98 16.26 39.97 12.32
CA ARG A 98 15.55 39.88 11.04
C ARG A 98 15.94 38.62 10.25
N THR A 99 17.23 38.30 10.21
CA THR A 99 17.72 37.07 9.53
C THR A 99 17.32 35.78 10.25
N ALA A 100 17.22 35.80 11.58
CA ALA A 100 16.80 34.64 12.37
C ALA A 100 15.32 34.25 12.12
N LEU A 101 14.46 35.22 11.77
CA LEU A 101 13.05 34.95 11.45
C LEU A 101 12.86 34.21 10.13
N GLU A 102 13.75 34.43 9.16
CA GLU A 102 13.73 33.73 7.88
C GLU A 102 14.07 32.25 8.05
N GLU A 103 15.01 31.93 8.94
CA GLU A 103 15.39 30.54 9.26
C GLU A 103 14.23 29.73 9.86
N VAL A 104 13.47 30.33 10.78
CA VAL A 104 12.29 29.68 11.39
C VAL A 104 11.18 29.44 10.34
N ARG A 105 11.01 30.37 9.39
CA ARG A 105 10.04 30.21 8.30
C ARG A 105 10.42 29.07 7.37
N MET A 106 11.70 28.96 7.00
CA MET A 106 12.21 27.88 6.14
C MET A 106 12.06 26.51 6.81
N ALA A 107 12.41 26.40 8.10
CA ALA A 107 12.23 25.17 8.87
C ALA A 107 10.75 24.75 8.98
N ARG A 108 9.84 25.71 9.19
CA ARG A 108 8.40 25.43 9.26
C ARG A 108 7.83 24.98 7.92
N ASN A 109 8.24 25.62 6.82
CA ASN A 109 7.83 25.24 5.48
C ASN A 109 8.32 23.82 5.13
N ARG A 110 9.55 23.48 5.50
CA ARG A 110 10.10 22.14 5.30
C ARG A 110 9.33 21.07 6.08
N TYR A 111 9.11 21.29 7.37
CA TYR A 111 8.31 20.37 8.18
C TYR A 111 6.93 20.14 7.56
N ALA A 112 6.26 21.21 7.09
CA ALA A 112 4.97 21.08 6.42
C ALA A 112 5.05 20.33 5.08
N LEU A 113 6.14 20.48 4.32
CA LEU A 113 6.33 19.80 3.04
C LEU A 113 6.61 18.30 3.25
N GLU A 114 7.50 17.95 4.19
CA GLU A 114 7.78 16.56 4.58
C GLU A 114 6.51 15.86 5.08
N ARG A 115 5.74 16.51 5.97
CA ARG A 115 4.45 15.98 6.45
C ARG A 115 3.45 15.76 5.32
N ARG A 116 3.38 16.65 4.34
CA ARG A 116 2.49 16.50 3.18
C ARG A 116 2.94 15.37 2.26
N ALA A 117 4.24 15.21 2.06
CA ALA A 117 4.79 14.10 1.27
C ALA A 117 4.51 12.76 1.95
N GLU A 118 4.73 12.65 3.26
CA GLU A 118 4.39 11.47 4.05
C GLU A 118 2.89 11.14 3.95
N GLN A 119 2.02 12.14 4.13
CA GLN A 119 0.57 11.96 4.02
C GLN A 119 0.12 11.54 2.62
N ALA A 120 0.75 12.09 1.57
CA ALA A 120 0.45 11.70 0.20
C ALA A 120 0.84 10.24 -0.07
N LEU A 121 2.02 9.82 0.40
CA LEU A 121 2.49 8.43 0.30
C LEU A 121 1.59 7.46 1.09
N GLU A 122 1.14 7.83 2.29
CA GLU A 122 0.18 7.03 3.05
C GLU A 122 -1.16 6.89 2.32
N GLN A 123 -1.67 7.98 1.74
CA GLN A 123 -2.92 7.93 0.95
C GLN A 123 -2.77 7.09 -0.31
N GLU A 124 -1.63 7.16 -0.99
CA GLU A 124 -1.32 6.37 -2.18
C GLU A 124 -1.32 4.86 -1.88
N GLN A 125 -1.03 4.44 -0.65
CA GLN A 125 -1.10 3.04 -0.22
C GLN A 125 -2.51 2.57 0.18
N LEU A 126 -3.44 3.48 0.49
CA LEU A 126 -4.79 3.13 0.93
C LEU A 126 -5.75 2.89 -0.25
N ALA A 127 -5.64 3.68 -1.31
CA ALA A 127 -6.49 3.55 -2.50
C ALA A 127 -6.41 2.16 -3.17
N PRO A 128 -5.21 1.55 -3.33
CA PRO A 128 -5.09 0.23 -3.93
C PRO A 128 -5.69 -0.89 -3.07
N LYS A 129 -5.50 -0.84 -1.74
CA LYS A 129 -6.11 -1.79 -0.81
C LYS A 129 -7.64 -1.69 -0.82
N ALA A 130 -8.18 -0.47 -0.86
CA ALA A 130 -9.62 -0.25 -0.97
C ALA A 130 -10.18 -0.72 -2.33
N TRP A 131 -9.38 -0.63 -3.40
CA TRP A 131 -9.75 -1.15 -4.72
C TRP A 131 -9.78 -2.68 -4.75
N ALA A 132 -8.73 -3.35 -4.26
CA ALA A 132 -8.67 -4.81 -4.17
C ALA A 132 -9.84 -5.39 -3.35
N ALA A 133 -10.23 -4.71 -2.26
CA ALA A 133 -11.41 -5.10 -1.48
C ALA A 133 -12.72 -5.13 -2.29
N ARG A 134 -12.85 -4.32 -3.35
CA ARG A 134 -14.02 -4.33 -4.26
C ARG A 134 -14.00 -5.47 -5.27
N LEU A 135 -12.84 -6.07 -5.54
CA LEU A 135 -12.72 -7.23 -6.40
C LEU A 135 -13.13 -8.52 -5.67
N ALA A 136 -13.05 -8.53 -4.33
CA ALA A 136 -13.72 -9.53 -3.49
C ALA A 136 -15.25 -9.29 -3.40
N PRO A 137 -16.09 -10.32 -3.14
CA PRO A 137 -17.50 -10.15 -2.85
C PRO A 137 -17.68 -9.27 -1.61
N GLU A 138 -18.55 -8.25 -1.65
CA GLU A 138 -18.83 -7.46 -0.45
C GLU A 138 -19.63 -8.29 0.56
N GLU A 139 -20.61 -9.06 0.08
CA GLU A 139 -21.46 -9.95 0.87
C GLU A 139 -21.61 -11.30 0.17
N VAL A 140 -21.62 -12.39 0.95
CA VAL A 140 -22.00 -13.71 0.44
C VAL A 140 -23.51 -13.83 0.60
N PRO A 141 -24.26 -14.12 -0.48
CA PRO A 141 -25.69 -14.28 -0.35
C PRO A 141 -25.98 -15.53 0.49
N ASP A 142 -26.73 -15.36 1.58
CA ASP A 142 -27.37 -16.50 2.23
C ASP A 142 -28.32 -17.15 1.21
N PHE A 143 -28.10 -18.42 0.88
CA PHE A 143 -28.82 -19.14 -0.17
C PHE A 143 -29.21 -20.53 0.31
N SER A 144 -30.48 -20.68 0.72
CA SER A 144 -31.03 -21.96 1.16
C SER A 144 -30.70 -23.10 0.18
N GLY A 145 -30.14 -24.20 0.73
CA GLY A 145 -29.68 -25.36 -0.03
C GLY A 145 -28.19 -25.35 -0.34
N PHE A 146 -27.46 -24.27 -0.02
CA PHE A 146 -26.02 -24.20 -0.15
C PHE A 146 -25.34 -23.51 1.05
N GLU A 147 -24.29 -24.13 1.56
CA GLU A 147 -23.29 -23.50 2.42
C GLU A 147 -22.15 -22.93 1.57
N ILE A 148 -21.80 -21.67 1.80
CA ILE A 148 -20.80 -20.95 1.00
C ILE A 148 -19.70 -20.44 1.92
N GLY A 149 -18.47 -20.77 1.57
CA GLY A 149 -17.27 -20.33 2.26
C GLY A 149 -16.30 -19.65 1.34
N ARG A 150 -15.54 -18.71 1.88
CA ARG A 150 -14.54 -17.98 1.09
C ARG A 150 -13.39 -17.44 1.91
N VAL A 151 -12.25 -17.30 1.26
CA VAL A 151 -11.07 -16.61 1.79
C VAL A 151 -10.41 -15.82 0.66
N TYR A 152 -9.97 -14.60 0.98
CA TYR A 152 -9.10 -13.82 0.12
C TYR A 152 -7.93 -13.29 0.92
N GLN A 153 -6.75 -13.48 0.37
CA GLN A 153 -5.50 -12.95 0.88
C GLN A 153 -4.89 -12.10 -0.23
N ALA A 154 -4.78 -10.80 0.03
CA ALA A 154 -4.06 -9.91 -0.88
C ALA A 154 -2.58 -10.28 -0.92
N GLY A 155 -2.01 -10.27 -2.12
CA GLY A 155 -0.59 -10.46 -2.38
C GLY A 155 0.24 -9.23 -2.02
N SER A 156 1.51 -9.25 -2.43
CA SER A 156 2.46 -8.15 -2.19
C SER A 156 2.38 -7.00 -3.21
N GLY A 157 1.61 -7.19 -4.28
CA GLY A 157 1.39 -6.22 -5.35
C GLY A 157 0.55 -5.01 -4.93
N LEU A 158 0.71 -3.90 -5.65
CA LEU A 158 -0.08 -2.68 -5.42
C LEU A 158 -1.54 -2.85 -5.86
N MET A 159 -1.84 -3.59 -6.93
CA MET A 159 -3.20 -3.74 -7.47
C MET A 159 -3.48 -5.20 -7.81
N ALA A 160 -4.65 -5.71 -7.42
CA ALA A 160 -5.06 -7.10 -7.66
C ALA A 160 -5.65 -7.29 -9.07
N GLY A 161 -5.20 -8.32 -9.77
CA GLY A 161 -5.79 -8.81 -11.03
C GLY A 161 -6.92 -9.83 -10.79
N ASP A 162 -6.86 -10.52 -9.66
CA ASP A 162 -7.85 -11.50 -9.22
C ASP A 162 -9.20 -10.86 -8.90
N PHE A 163 -10.27 -11.49 -9.38
CA PHE A 163 -11.63 -11.18 -9.00
C PHE A 163 -12.42 -12.45 -8.69
N PHE A 164 -13.33 -12.35 -7.75
CA PHE A 164 -14.27 -13.43 -7.45
C PHE A 164 -15.59 -12.86 -6.96
N ASP A 165 -16.67 -13.57 -7.24
CA ASP A 165 -18.01 -13.12 -6.94
C ASP A 165 -18.97 -14.29 -6.69
N VAL A 166 -19.92 -14.09 -5.80
CA VAL A 166 -21.04 -15.01 -5.57
C VAL A 166 -22.32 -14.21 -5.55
N HIS A 167 -23.26 -14.54 -6.44
CA HIS A 167 -24.50 -13.80 -6.52
C HIS A 167 -25.67 -14.60 -7.05
N ARG A 168 -26.87 -14.20 -6.62
CA ARG A 168 -28.12 -14.76 -7.13
C ARG A 168 -28.32 -14.37 -8.60
N VAL A 169 -28.57 -15.37 -9.44
CA VAL A 169 -28.90 -15.23 -10.88
C VAL A 169 -30.32 -15.72 -11.21
N GLY A 170 -31.03 -16.22 -10.22
CA GLY A 170 -32.45 -16.58 -10.31
C GLY A 170 -33.02 -16.92 -8.94
N ARG A 171 -34.29 -17.34 -8.91
CA ARG A 171 -34.97 -17.75 -7.66
C ARG A 171 -34.28 -18.95 -6.98
N HIS A 172 -33.93 -19.94 -7.79
CA HIS A 172 -33.29 -21.19 -7.36
C HIS A 172 -31.85 -21.32 -7.87
N ARG A 173 -31.26 -20.21 -8.37
CA ARG A 173 -29.93 -20.23 -8.99
C ARG A 173 -28.97 -19.22 -8.37
N VAL A 174 -27.78 -19.71 -8.05
CA VAL A 174 -26.64 -18.90 -7.57
C VAL A 174 -25.44 -19.14 -8.49
N ALA A 175 -24.73 -18.07 -8.84
CA ALA A 175 -23.52 -18.16 -9.63
C ALA A 175 -22.31 -17.86 -8.75
N ALA A 176 -21.27 -18.63 -8.95
CA ALA A 176 -19.94 -18.45 -8.39
C ALA A 176 -18.98 -18.18 -9.53
N VAL A 177 -18.20 -17.11 -9.40
CA VAL A 177 -17.30 -16.60 -10.42
C VAL A 177 -15.93 -16.42 -9.79
N ILE A 178 -14.90 -16.84 -10.51
CA ILE A 178 -13.51 -16.56 -10.17
C ILE A 178 -12.75 -16.28 -11.47
N GLY A 179 -11.78 -15.38 -11.42
CA GLY A 179 -10.95 -15.09 -12.57
C GLY A 179 -9.74 -14.25 -12.19
N ASP A 180 -8.82 -14.18 -13.13
CA ASP A 180 -7.59 -13.41 -13.04
C ASP A 180 -7.30 -12.76 -14.39
N VAL A 181 -6.82 -11.52 -14.34
CA VAL A 181 -6.43 -10.73 -15.51
C VAL A 181 -4.92 -10.70 -15.59
N ALA A 182 -4.39 -11.30 -16.67
CA ALA A 182 -2.97 -11.22 -16.98
C ALA A 182 -2.57 -9.76 -17.24
N GLY A 183 -1.59 -9.28 -16.46
CA GLY A 183 -1.11 -7.91 -16.51
C GLY A 183 -0.76 -7.41 -15.10
N HIS A 184 -0.27 -6.18 -15.00
CA HIS A 184 0.03 -5.57 -13.70
C HIS A 184 -0.38 -4.10 -13.64
N GLY A 185 -0.84 -3.68 -12.45
CA GLY A 185 -1.14 -2.30 -12.16
C GLY A 185 -2.63 -1.97 -12.33
N ILE A 186 -2.90 -0.70 -12.64
CA ILE A 186 -4.26 -0.14 -12.55
C ILE A 186 -5.15 -0.66 -13.69
N GLU A 187 -4.60 -0.84 -14.89
CA GLU A 187 -5.37 -1.24 -16.08
C GLU A 187 -5.97 -2.65 -15.91
N SER A 188 -5.16 -3.65 -15.54
CA SER A 188 -5.63 -5.02 -15.29
C SER A 188 -6.67 -5.07 -14.17
N SER A 189 -6.49 -4.24 -13.13
CA SER A 189 -7.44 -4.07 -12.03
C SER A 189 -8.78 -3.47 -12.47
N ILE A 190 -8.77 -2.54 -13.43
CA ILE A 190 -9.99 -1.99 -14.04
C ILE A 190 -10.68 -3.06 -14.89
N THR A 191 -9.91 -3.82 -15.68
CA THR A 191 -10.42 -4.93 -16.49
C THR A 191 -11.06 -6.01 -15.63
N ALA A 192 -10.43 -6.38 -14.50
CA ALA A 192 -10.97 -7.32 -13.52
C ALA A 192 -12.31 -6.84 -12.95
N PHE A 193 -12.39 -5.55 -12.61
CA PHE A 193 -13.63 -4.93 -12.14
C PHE A 193 -14.72 -4.98 -13.23
N GLN A 194 -14.40 -4.60 -14.47
CA GLN A 194 -15.35 -4.66 -15.59
C GLN A 194 -15.83 -6.09 -15.81
N ALA A 195 -14.93 -7.07 -15.83
CA ALA A 195 -15.26 -8.46 -16.04
C ALA A 195 -16.20 -9.01 -14.97
N LYS A 196 -15.90 -8.75 -13.68
CA LYS A 196 -16.74 -9.13 -12.55
C LYS A 196 -18.19 -8.63 -12.70
N TYR A 197 -18.37 -7.33 -12.99
CA TYR A 197 -19.70 -6.74 -13.06
C TYR A 197 -20.45 -7.09 -14.34
N LEU A 198 -19.75 -7.23 -15.48
CA LEU A 198 -20.34 -7.70 -16.72
C LEU A 198 -20.83 -9.16 -16.59
N LEU A 199 -20.03 -10.05 -15.99
CA LEU A 199 -20.45 -11.42 -15.70
C LEU A 199 -21.70 -11.44 -14.81
N ARG A 200 -21.76 -10.58 -13.79
CA ARG A 200 -22.96 -10.47 -12.94
C ARG A 200 -24.22 -10.09 -13.73
N VAL A 201 -24.08 -9.27 -14.77
CA VAL A 201 -25.19 -8.90 -15.66
C VAL A 201 -25.53 -10.05 -16.61
N PHE A 202 -24.54 -10.59 -17.32
CA PHE A 202 -24.77 -11.62 -18.33
C PHE A 202 -25.23 -12.96 -17.76
N LEU A 203 -24.78 -13.33 -16.55
CA LEU A 203 -25.27 -14.55 -15.89
C LEU A 203 -26.72 -14.44 -15.40
N ARG A 204 -27.25 -13.22 -15.28
CA ARG A 204 -28.70 -12.99 -15.06
C ARG A 204 -29.49 -13.02 -16.37
N GLN A 205 -28.90 -12.50 -17.44
CA GLN A 205 -29.51 -12.43 -18.76
C GLN A 205 -29.56 -13.81 -19.44
N PHE A 206 -28.47 -14.57 -19.38
CA PHE A 206 -28.32 -15.87 -20.01
C PHE A 206 -28.37 -16.99 -18.97
N ARG A 207 -29.08 -18.08 -19.28
CA ARG A 207 -29.10 -19.27 -18.42
C ARG A 207 -27.84 -20.12 -18.56
N ASP A 208 -27.18 -20.03 -19.71
CA ASP A 208 -25.97 -20.77 -20.04
C ASP A 208 -24.72 -19.91 -19.78
N PRO A 209 -23.78 -20.32 -18.90
CA PRO A 209 -22.57 -19.54 -18.63
C PRO A 209 -21.64 -19.41 -19.85
N ALA A 210 -21.72 -20.31 -20.84
CA ALA A 210 -20.97 -20.17 -22.08
C ALA A 210 -21.40 -18.93 -22.88
N GLN A 211 -22.70 -18.65 -22.95
CA GLN A 211 -23.23 -17.45 -23.61
C GLN A 211 -22.78 -16.17 -22.89
N ALA A 212 -22.69 -16.22 -21.55
CA ALA A 212 -22.15 -15.10 -20.78
C ALA A 212 -20.65 -14.86 -21.07
N PHE A 213 -19.88 -15.92 -21.31
CA PHE A 213 -18.49 -15.83 -21.76
C PHE A 213 -18.35 -15.31 -23.19
N GLU A 214 -19.21 -15.73 -24.12
CA GLU A 214 -19.20 -15.19 -25.48
C GLU A 214 -19.49 -13.69 -25.50
N GLU A 215 -20.49 -13.24 -24.72
CA GLU A 215 -20.87 -11.83 -24.65
C GLU A 215 -19.79 -10.95 -23.99
N ILE A 216 -19.26 -11.37 -22.84
CA ILE A 216 -18.17 -10.61 -22.19
C ILE A 216 -16.91 -10.59 -23.06
N ASN A 217 -16.58 -11.70 -23.74
CA ASN A 217 -15.43 -11.76 -24.64
C ASN A 217 -15.58 -10.75 -25.78
N ALA A 218 -16.76 -10.69 -26.40
CA ALA A 218 -17.04 -9.71 -27.45
C ALA A 218 -16.94 -8.26 -26.95
N GLN A 219 -17.44 -7.97 -25.74
CA GLN A 219 -17.43 -6.60 -25.19
C GLN A 219 -16.04 -6.14 -24.75
N LEU A 220 -15.28 -6.97 -24.05
CA LEU A 220 -13.95 -6.60 -23.55
C LEU A 220 -12.90 -6.59 -24.67
N SER A 221 -13.09 -7.40 -25.72
CA SER A 221 -12.18 -7.42 -26.87
C SER A 221 -12.42 -6.29 -27.89
N ALA A 222 -13.48 -5.47 -27.71
CA ALA A 222 -13.78 -4.37 -28.62
C ALA A 222 -12.82 -3.17 -28.47
N GLY A 223 -12.06 -3.11 -27.37
CA GLY A 223 -11.06 -2.09 -27.12
C GLY A 223 -9.67 -2.47 -27.63
N ASP A 224 -8.82 -1.48 -27.88
CA ASP A 224 -7.44 -1.66 -28.38
C ASP A 224 -6.48 -2.03 -27.21
N ARG A 225 -6.77 -3.16 -26.54
CA ARG A 225 -6.07 -3.65 -25.33
C ARG A 225 -5.34 -4.97 -25.62
N ASN A 226 -4.42 -4.93 -26.58
CA ASN A 226 -3.82 -6.14 -27.18
C ASN A 226 -2.88 -6.96 -26.25
N GLU A 227 -2.68 -6.56 -24.99
CA GLU A 227 -1.76 -7.22 -24.05
C GLU A 227 -2.46 -7.83 -22.82
N GLU A 228 -3.77 -7.68 -22.66
CA GLU A 228 -4.54 -8.22 -21.53
C GLU A 228 -5.33 -9.47 -21.92
N PHE A 229 -5.28 -10.52 -21.09
CA PHE A 229 -6.10 -11.72 -21.22
C PHE A 229 -6.73 -12.05 -19.88
N ILE A 230 -7.91 -12.68 -19.90
CA ILE A 230 -8.61 -13.06 -18.66
C ILE A 230 -8.78 -14.56 -18.61
N SER A 231 -8.28 -15.15 -17.54
CA SER A 231 -8.64 -16.51 -17.15
C SER A 231 -9.89 -16.43 -16.25
N ALA A 232 -10.95 -17.19 -16.55
CA ALA A 232 -12.15 -17.18 -15.72
C ALA A 232 -12.81 -18.55 -15.60
N CYS A 233 -13.47 -18.81 -14.47
CA CYS A 233 -14.33 -19.97 -14.27
C CYS A 233 -15.65 -19.51 -13.64
N VAL A 234 -16.76 -19.96 -14.22
CA VAL A 234 -18.11 -19.71 -13.72
C VAL A 234 -18.79 -21.04 -13.44
N VAL A 235 -19.36 -21.16 -12.26
CA VAL A 235 -20.22 -22.28 -11.86
C VAL A 235 -21.58 -21.73 -11.44
N VAL A 236 -22.64 -22.15 -12.13
CA VAL A 236 -24.03 -21.81 -11.81
C VAL A 236 -24.68 -23.03 -11.16
N PHE A 237 -25.09 -22.87 -9.92
CA PHE A 237 -25.77 -23.90 -9.14
C PHE A 237 -27.28 -23.69 -9.20
N ASP A 238 -28.04 -24.75 -9.37
CA ASP A 238 -29.51 -24.75 -9.42
C ASP A 238 -30.08 -25.72 -8.38
N THR A 239 -30.68 -25.20 -7.31
CA THR A 239 -31.24 -26.04 -6.22
C THR A 239 -32.51 -26.76 -6.62
N GLU A 240 -33.26 -26.23 -7.58
CA GLU A 240 -34.51 -26.84 -8.05
C GLU A 240 -34.20 -28.02 -8.98
N ALA A 241 -33.27 -27.83 -9.93
CA ALA A 241 -32.80 -28.91 -10.79
C ALA A 241 -31.85 -29.88 -10.08
N GLY A 242 -31.20 -29.44 -9.00
CA GLY A 242 -30.19 -30.22 -8.29
C GLY A 242 -28.92 -30.44 -9.10
N THR A 243 -28.53 -29.44 -9.89
CA THR A 243 -27.38 -29.52 -10.80
C THR A 243 -26.45 -28.33 -10.61
N LEU A 244 -25.21 -28.50 -11.06
CA LEU A 244 -24.31 -27.40 -11.37
C LEU A 244 -24.06 -27.36 -12.88
N ARG A 245 -23.96 -26.16 -13.43
CA ARG A 245 -23.55 -25.91 -14.81
C ARG A 245 -22.36 -24.98 -14.82
N TYR A 246 -21.28 -25.36 -15.48
CA TYR A 246 -20.05 -24.57 -15.47
C TYR A 246 -19.51 -24.30 -16.88
N SER A 247 -18.80 -23.18 -16.99
CA SER A 247 -17.94 -22.85 -18.14
C SER A 247 -16.61 -22.30 -17.61
N SER A 248 -15.50 -22.65 -18.25
CA SER A 248 -14.17 -22.18 -17.86
C SER A 248 -13.36 -21.75 -19.09
N ALA A 249 -12.78 -20.56 -19.00
CA ALA A 249 -11.97 -19.87 -19.98
C ALA A 249 -10.51 -19.87 -19.52
N GLY A 250 -9.88 -21.04 -19.45
CA GLY A 250 -8.44 -21.21 -19.16
C GLY A 250 -8.00 -21.00 -17.70
N HIS A 251 -8.92 -20.72 -16.77
CA HIS A 251 -8.60 -20.62 -15.34
C HIS A 251 -8.19 -21.98 -14.75
N PRO A 252 -7.39 -22.03 -13.65
CA PRO A 252 -7.19 -23.25 -12.87
C PRO A 252 -8.49 -24.02 -12.64
N ALA A 253 -8.41 -25.35 -12.74
CA ALA A 253 -9.58 -26.18 -12.68
C ALA A 253 -10.24 -26.08 -11.29
N ALA A 254 -11.53 -25.76 -11.27
CA ALA A 254 -12.32 -25.98 -10.07
C ALA A 254 -12.46 -27.50 -9.84
N PHE A 255 -12.67 -27.91 -8.59
CA PHE A 255 -12.84 -29.32 -8.24
C PHE A 255 -14.22 -29.57 -7.63
N LEU A 256 -14.93 -30.55 -8.17
CA LEU A 256 -16.13 -31.12 -7.57
C LEU A 256 -15.71 -32.35 -6.75
N PHE A 257 -15.99 -32.32 -5.45
CA PHE A 257 -15.83 -33.43 -4.54
C PHE A 257 -17.21 -34.08 -4.36
N HIS A 258 -17.30 -35.34 -4.77
CA HIS A 258 -18.50 -36.19 -4.70
C HIS A 258 -18.15 -37.45 -3.92
N GLU A 259 -19.16 -38.21 -3.48
CA GLU A 259 -18.98 -39.54 -2.88
C GLU A 259 -18.17 -40.52 -3.76
N GLU A 260 -18.22 -40.36 -5.09
CA GLU A 260 -17.53 -41.24 -6.06
C GLU A 260 -16.06 -40.81 -6.28
N GLY A 261 -15.66 -39.67 -5.70
CA GLY A 261 -14.32 -39.11 -5.78
C GLY A 261 -14.29 -37.65 -6.27
N THR A 262 -13.09 -37.20 -6.59
CA THR A 262 -12.81 -35.82 -6.98
C THR A 262 -12.78 -35.67 -8.51
N ARG A 263 -13.58 -34.74 -9.06
CA ARG A 263 -13.68 -34.47 -10.49
C ARG A 263 -13.19 -33.05 -10.82
N PRO A 264 -12.19 -32.88 -11.70
CA PRO A 264 -11.77 -31.56 -12.17
C PRO A 264 -12.77 -30.98 -13.19
N LEU A 265 -13.21 -29.76 -12.96
CA LEU A 265 -14.01 -28.93 -13.86
C LEU A 265 -13.07 -28.17 -14.81
N ARG A 266 -12.46 -28.90 -15.74
CA ARG A 266 -11.46 -28.38 -16.69
C ARG A 266 -12.05 -27.36 -17.66
N SER A 267 -11.17 -26.51 -18.21
CA SER A 267 -11.48 -25.52 -19.24
C SER A 267 -12.39 -26.05 -20.35
N THR A 268 -13.33 -25.21 -20.76
CA THR A 268 -14.31 -25.46 -21.82
C THR A 268 -14.22 -24.43 -22.94
N GLY A 269 -13.25 -23.52 -22.90
CA GLY A 269 -12.91 -22.56 -23.95
C GLY A 269 -11.49 -22.02 -23.79
N PRO A 270 -11.03 -21.14 -24.69
CA PRO A 270 -9.76 -20.42 -24.55
C PRO A 270 -9.85 -19.32 -23.48
N LEU A 271 -8.75 -18.63 -23.21
CA LEU A 271 -8.77 -17.40 -22.40
C LEU A 271 -9.68 -16.34 -23.05
N LEU A 272 -10.35 -15.52 -22.25
CA LEU A 272 -11.07 -14.35 -22.77
C LEU A 272 -10.07 -13.32 -23.28
N MET A 273 -10.49 -12.50 -24.24
CA MET A 273 -9.70 -11.48 -24.96
C MET A 273 -8.57 -12.04 -25.84
N LEU A 274 -8.37 -13.36 -25.89
CA LEU A 274 -7.39 -13.98 -26.78
C LEU A 274 -7.85 -13.99 -28.24
N ASP A 275 -9.13 -14.32 -28.46
CA ASP A 275 -9.79 -14.26 -29.76
C ASP A 275 -11.20 -13.69 -29.55
N PRO A 276 -11.53 -12.50 -30.10
CA PRO A 276 -12.84 -11.89 -29.95
C PRO A 276 -14.01 -12.75 -30.45
N GLN A 277 -13.75 -13.76 -31.28
CA GLN A 277 -14.75 -14.67 -31.86
C GLN A 277 -14.67 -16.09 -31.28
N ALA A 278 -13.95 -16.27 -30.17
CA ALA A 278 -13.86 -17.55 -29.49
C ALA A 278 -15.24 -18.09 -29.08
N THR A 279 -15.41 -19.40 -29.23
CA THR A 279 -16.59 -20.14 -28.75
C THR A 279 -16.31 -20.79 -27.40
N TYR A 280 -17.32 -20.80 -26.54
CA TYR A 280 -17.24 -21.39 -25.21
C TYR A 280 -18.30 -22.49 -25.07
N PHE A 281 -18.04 -23.47 -24.22
CA PHE A 281 -18.99 -24.55 -23.94
C PHE A 281 -19.34 -24.60 -22.45
N SER A 282 -20.54 -25.10 -22.17
CA SER A 282 -20.97 -25.41 -20.81
C SER A 282 -21.10 -26.90 -20.60
N ARG A 283 -20.86 -27.32 -19.36
CA ARG A 283 -21.11 -28.69 -18.92
C ARG A 283 -22.01 -28.67 -17.71
N GLU A 284 -23.01 -29.55 -17.73
CA GLU A 284 -23.93 -29.75 -16.62
C GLU A 284 -23.62 -31.05 -15.92
N ILE A 285 -23.61 -31.02 -14.59
CA ILE A 285 -23.30 -32.14 -13.72
C ILE A 285 -24.37 -32.19 -12.61
N PRO A 286 -24.98 -33.35 -12.33
CA PRO A 286 -25.80 -33.53 -11.14
C PRO A 286 -24.98 -33.25 -9.88
N MET A 287 -25.63 -32.69 -8.85
CA MET A 287 -24.98 -32.42 -7.57
C MET A 287 -25.77 -33.11 -6.48
N ALA A 288 -25.19 -34.00 -5.70
CA ALA A 288 -25.83 -34.63 -4.54
C ALA A 288 -25.74 -33.75 -3.29
N SER A 289 -26.57 -34.02 -2.28
CA SER A 289 -26.42 -33.42 -0.95
C SER A 289 -25.05 -33.81 -0.38
N GLY A 290 -24.34 -32.84 0.21
CA GLY A 290 -22.97 -33.01 0.68
C GLY A 290 -21.87 -32.77 -0.37
N ASP A 291 -22.21 -32.72 -1.66
CA ASP A 291 -21.23 -32.40 -2.71
C ASP A 291 -20.65 -31.01 -2.51
N LEU A 292 -19.36 -30.88 -2.79
CA LEU A 292 -18.60 -29.66 -2.57
C LEU A 292 -17.87 -29.25 -3.84
N VAL A 293 -18.02 -27.98 -4.24
CA VAL A 293 -17.19 -27.37 -5.29
C VAL A 293 -16.19 -26.42 -4.67
N VAL A 294 -14.91 -26.58 -5.01
CA VAL A 294 -13.82 -25.67 -4.62
C VAL A 294 -13.25 -24.98 -5.85
N MET A 295 -13.18 -23.66 -5.79
CA MET A 295 -12.62 -22.76 -6.80
C MET A 295 -11.47 -21.97 -6.16
N TYR A 296 -10.38 -21.74 -6.87
CA TYR A 296 -9.22 -21.02 -6.36
C TYR A 296 -8.47 -20.31 -7.48
N THR A 297 -7.80 -19.20 -7.15
CA THR A 297 -6.85 -18.54 -8.06
C THR A 297 -5.48 -19.21 -8.01
N ASP A 298 -4.69 -19.01 -9.05
CA ASP A 298 -3.40 -19.68 -9.22
C ASP A 298 -2.44 -19.40 -8.06
N GLY A 299 -2.47 -18.23 -7.42
CA GLY A 299 -1.67 -17.90 -6.24
C GLY A 299 -1.73 -18.95 -5.12
N LEU A 300 -2.83 -19.70 -4.98
CA LEU A 300 -2.90 -20.85 -4.07
C LEU A 300 -2.02 -22.02 -4.54
N ALA A 301 -2.19 -22.44 -5.79
CA ALA A 301 -1.47 -23.59 -6.36
C ALA A 301 0.00 -23.25 -6.62
N GLU A 302 0.28 -22.02 -7.00
CA GLU A 302 1.57 -21.42 -7.30
C GLU A 302 2.41 -21.17 -6.03
N ALA A 303 1.82 -21.14 -4.83
CA ALA A 303 2.54 -20.90 -3.57
C ALA A 303 3.80 -21.79 -3.47
N ARG A 304 4.96 -21.18 -3.19
CA ARG A 304 6.27 -21.83 -3.40
C ARG A 304 7.05 -22.12 -2.11
N ALA A 305 7.58 -23.33 -2.04
CA ALA A 305 8.68 -23.72 -1.14
C ALA A 305 9.95 -23.96 -1.98
N GLY A 306 10.78 -22.93 -2.13
CA GLY A 306 11.93 -22.97 -3.04
C GLY A 306 11.48 -23.13 -4.50
N ARG A 307 11.79 -24.28 -5.12
CA ARG A 307 11.39 -24.58 -6.51
C ARG A 307 10.07 -25.34 -6.64
N GLN A 308 9.51 -25.83 -5.54
CA GLN A 308 8.27 -26.61 -5.55
C GLN A 308 7.07 -25.71 -5.34
N GLN A 309 6.03 -25.89 -6.16
CA GLN A 309 4.71 -25.30 -5.97
C GLN A 309 3.86 -26.17 -5.02
N PHE A 310 2.87 -25.56 -4.38
CA PHE A 310 1.90 -26.24 -3.54
C PHE A 310 1.09 -27.24 -4.37
N GLY A 311 0.57 -26.79 -5.51
CA GLY A 311 0.01 -27.59 -6.58
C GLY A 311 -1.34 -28.25 -6.28
N GLU A 312 -2.05 -28.62 -7.35
CA GLU A 312 -3.40 -29.21 -7.29
C GLU A 312 -3.47 -30.47 -6.41
N GLY A 313 -2.44 -31.31 -6.47
CA GLY A 313 -2.41 -32.55 -5.70
C GLY A 313 -2.40 -32.35 -4.17
N ARG A 314 -1.84 -31.23 -3.67
CA ARG A 314 -1.93 -30.90 -2.25
C ARG A 314 -3.26 -30.26 -1.92
N ILE A 315 -3.79 -29.42 -2.80
CA ILE A 315 -5.13 -28.83 -2.66
C ILE A 315 -6.19 -29.93 -2.49
N ILE A 316 -6.23 -30.89 -3.41
CA ILE A 316 -7.18 -32.02 -3.38
C ILE A 316 -7.06 -32.79 -2.06
N LYS A 317 -5.83 -33.18 -1.68
CA LYS A 317 -5.58 -33.94 -0.43
C LYS A 317 -5.97 -33.18 0.84
N SER A 318 -5.77 -31.87 0.86
CA SER A 318 -6.18 -31.03 2.00
C SER A 318 -7.70 -30.99 2.11
N VAL A 319 -8.40 -30.86 0.98
CA VAL A 319 -9.87 -30.86 0.98
C VAL A 319 -10.43 -32.23 1.35
N GLU A 320 -9.90 -33.31 0.79
CA GLU A 320 -10.32 -34.69 1.10
C GLU A 320 -10.19 -35.04 2.59
N ARG A 321 -9.21 -34.45 3.30
CA ARG A 321 -9.02 -34.65 4.73
C ARG A 321 -10.13 -34.02 5.57
N ASP A 322 -10.66 -32.88 5.12
CA ASP A 322 -11.56 -32.02 5.89
C ASP A 322 -12.92 -31.82 5.18
N LEU A 323 -13.39 -32.80 4.39
CA LEU A 323 -14.63 -32.70 3.60
C LEU A 323 -15.88 -32.31 4.41
N ASN A 324 -15.93 -32.71 5.68
CA ASN A 324 -17.05 -32.42 6.58
C ASN A 324 -16.92 -31.06 7.30
N ALA A 325 -15.78 -30.36 7.17
CA ALA A 325 -15.62 -29.03 7.77
C ALA A 325 -16.57 -28.03 7.11
N ALA A 326 -17.01 -27.01 7.84
CA ALA A 326 -17.77 -25.90 7.25
C ALA A 326 -16.96 -25.26 6.10
N PRO A 327 -17.58 -24.83 4.99
CA PRO A 327 -16.84 -24.32 3.83
C PRO A 327 -15.90 -23.16 4.15
N ASP A 328 -16.29 -22.25 5.07
CA ASP A 328 -15.43 -21.16 5.53
C ASP A 328 -14.19 -21.66 6.29
N VAL A 329 -14.34 -22.70 7.10
CA VAL A 329 -13.24 -23.31 7.85
C VAL A 329 -12.29 -24.02 6.87
N LEU A 330 -12.85 -24.70 5.87
CA LEU A 330 -12.10 -25.37 4.82
C LEU A 330 -11.28 -24.37 3.97
N CYS A 331 -11.87 -23.25 3.54
CA CYS A 331 -11.13 -22.24 2.80
C CYS A 331 -9.96 -21.68 3.62
N LYS A 332 -10.16 -21.45 4.93
CA LYS A 332 -9.10 -20.98 5.83
C LYS A 332 -8.00 -22.02 6.02
N SER A 333 -8.37 -23.27 6.31
CA SER A 333 -7.39 -24.34 6.49
C SER A 333 -6.55 -24.58 5.24
N LEU A 334 -7.16 -24.44 4.06
CA LEU A 334 -6.46 -24.56 2.78
C LEU A 334 -5.47 -23.40 2.54
N LEU A 335 -5.86 -22.16 2.85
CA LEU A 335 -4.95 -21.02 2.79
C LEU A 335 -3.78 -21.19 3.79
N ASP A 336 -4.07 -21.58 5.02
CA ASP A 336 -3.06 -21.76 6.06
C ASP A 336 -2.09 -22.89 5.70
N ALA A 337 -2.57 -24.00 5.13
CA ALA A 337 -1.72 -25.08 4.63
C ALA A 337 -0.78 -24.61 3.51
N ALA A 338 -1.24 -23.72 2.61
CA ALA A 338 -0.40 -23.15 1.57
C ALA A 338 0.64 -22.17 2.14
N LYS A 339 0.26 -21.36 3.13
CA LYS A 339 1.19 -20.46 3.85
C LYS A 339 2.27 -21.23 4.59
N ASP A 340 1.89 -22.28 5.32
CA ASP A 340 2.82 -23.15 6.04
C ASP A 340 3.80 -23.82 5.08
N PHE A 341 3.31 -24.28 3.93
CA PHE A 341 4.16 -24.82 2.87
C PHE A 341 5.15 -23.78 2.33
N ALA A 342 4.70 -22.54 2.11
CA ALA A 342 5.52 -21.45 1.59
C ALA A 342 6.49 -20.83 2.62
N GLY A 343 6.45 -21.24 3.89
CA GLY A 343 7.29 -20.68 4.95
C GLY A 343 6.78 -19.37 5.54
N GLY A 344 5.46 -19.11 5.43
CA GLY A 344 4.75 -18.07 6.17
C GLY A 344 4.05 -17.00 5.31
N SER A 345 4.42 -16.82 4.04
CA SER A 345 3.80 -15.82 3.16
C SER A 345 3.67 -16.30 1.73
N ILE A 346 2.55 -15.97 1.09
CA ILE A 346 2.30 -16.15 -0.34
C ILE A 346 2.55 -14.78 -1.01
N GLY A 347 3.30 -14.78 -2.11
CA GLY A 347 3.70 -13.54 -2.80
C GLY A 347 2.59 -12.93 -3.65
N ASP A 348 1.70 -13.78 -4.17
CA ASP A 348 0.62 -13.45 -5.09
C ASP A 348 -0.74 -13.33 -4.40
N ASP A 349 -1.71 -12.75 -5.09
CA ASP A 349 -3.10 -12.75 -4.65
C ASP A 349 -3.64 -14.18 -4.56
N THR A 350 -4.48 -14.45 -3.56
CA THR A 350 -5.06 -15.79 -3.39
C THR A 350 -6.50 -15.67 -2.98
N ALA A 351 -7.40 -16.11 -3.86
CA ALA A 351 -8.81 -16.30 -3.56
C ALA A 351 -9.15 -17.79 -3.53
N ILE A 352 -9.97 -18.18 -2.57
CA ILE A 352 -10.50 -19.54 -2.41
C ILE A 352 -11.99 -19.43 -2.13
N MET A 353 -12.78 -20.27 -2.78
CA MET A 353 -14.22 -20.34 -2.60
C MET A 353 -14.66 -21.80 -2.56
N ALA A 354 -15.54 -22.11 -1.62
CA ALA A 354 -16.09 -23.43 -1.39
C ALA A 354 -17.61 -23.33 -1.32
N ILE A 355 -18.32 -24.15 -2.11
CA ILE A 355 -19.78 -24.17 -2.13
C ILE A 355 -20.23 -25.61 -1.96
N ARG A 356 -20.92 -25.90 -0.86
CA ARG A 356 -21.45 -27.23 -0.54
C ARG A 356 -22.95 -27.24 -0.64
N ARG A 357 -23.52 -28.30 -1.22
CA ARG A 357 -24.96 -28.54 -1.20
C ARG A 357 -25.40 -29.12 0.15
N ASP A 358 -26.44 -28.54 0.73
CA ASP A 358 -27.02 -28.99 2.02
C ASP A 358 -27.60 -30.40 1.97
#